data_AF-A0A146KU45-F1
#
_entry.id   AF-A0A146KU45-F1
#
_cell.length_a   1.000
_cell.length_b   1.000
_cell.length_c   1.000
_cell.angle_alpha   90.00
_cell.angle_beta   90.00
_cell.angle_gamma   90.00
#
_symmetry.space_group_name_H-M   'P 1'
#
loop_
_entity.id
_entity.type
_entity.pdbx_description
1 polymer ?
#
loop_
_entity_poly.entity_id
_entity_poly.type
_entity_poly.pdbx_seq_one_letter_code
_entity_poly.pdbx_strand_id
1 'polypeptide(L)'
;VVLPIKSGTTWCQELVWMLNNNLDYATSAKVSLDERFPFYEFNILHHEEFHKDVLAKNDNDPTVEKILSSWRVPGYETIPKLKSPRHMKTHLPLSLLPQDLTKVAKVIYVARNPRDVAASYFHHNSLVCLHGYVGDF
;
A
#
# COMPACT_ATOMS: atom_id res chain seq x y z
N VAL A 1 2.92 -9.88 -0.64
CA VAL A 1 4.16 -9.34 -0.04
C VAL A 1 3.80 -8.76 1.33
N VAL A 2 4.42 -9.25 2.41
CA VAL A 2 4.06 -8.94 3.82
C VAL A 2 5.25 -8.28 4.50
N LEU A 3 5.15 -7.03 4.97
CA LEU A 3 6.35 -6.24 5.30
C LEU A 3 6.13 -5.26 6.46
N PRO A 4 7.11 -4.99 7.34
CA PRO A 4 7.08 -3.80 8.17
C PRO A 4 7.15 -2.54 7.29
N ILE A 5 6.44 -1.49 7.70
CA ILE A 5 6.44 -0.19 7.00
C ILE A 5 7.90 0.29 6.83
N LYS A 6 8.21 0.91 5.69
CA LYS A 6 9.53 1.50 5.38
C LYS A 6 10.73 0.54 5.30
N SER A 7 10.47 -0.76 5.11
CA SER A 7 11.51 -1.78 4.96
C SER A 7 11.90 -2.10 3.50
N GLY A 8 11.62 -1.22 2.53
CA GLY A 8 11.92 -1.46 1.10
C GLY A 8 10.75 -2.06 0.30
N THR A 9 9.53 -1.76 0.72
CA THR A 9 8.31 -2.38 0.20
C THR A 9 8.04 -2.06 -1.27
N THR A 10 8.20 -0.81 -1.68
CA THR A 10 7.95 -0.33 -3.06
C THR A 10 8.85 -1.04 -4.06
N TRP A 11 10.14 -1.16 -3.74
CA TRP A 11 11.11 -1.80 -4.63
C TRP A 11 10.86 -3.30 -4.77
N CYS A 12 10.55 -3.99 -3.66
CA CYS A 12 10.20 -5.40 -3.69
C CYS A 12 8.94 -5.68 -4.53
N GLN A 13 7.90 -4.84 -4.41
CA GLN A 13 6.69 -4.97 -5.23
C GLN A 13 7.02 -4.87 -6.72
N GLU A 14 7.81 -3.88 -7.12
CA GLU A 14 8.16 -3.68 -8.53
C GLU A 14 8.94 -4.87 -9.09
N LEU A 15 9.97 -5.33 -8.37
CA LEU A 15 10.73 -6.51 -8.79
C LEU A 15 9.87 -7.75 -8.96
N VAL A 16 9.02 -8.03 -7.98
CA VAL A 16 8.13 -9.21 -8.01
C VAL A 16 7.13 -9.11 -9.14
N TRP A 17 6.60 -7.91 -9.39
CA TRP A 17 5.67 -7.69 -10.50
C TRP A 17 6.38 -7.90 -11.84
N MET A 18 7.56 -7.32 -12.03
CA MET A 18 8.35 -7.44 -13.26
C MET A 18 8.74 -8.89 -13.55
N LEU A 19 9.21 -9.64 -12.54
CA LEU A 19 9.57 -11.05 -12.71
C LEU A 19 8.37 -11.92 -13.10
N ASN A 20 7.19 -11.66 -12.54
CA ASN A 20 5.99 -12.44 -12.87
C ASN A 20 5.35 -12.05 -14.21
N ASN A 21 5.67 -10.88 -14.75
CA ASN A 21 5.12 -10.37 -16.00
C ASN A 21 6.17 -10.30 -17.12
N ASN A 22 7.19 -11.18 -17.09
CA ASN A 22 8.23 -11.31 -18.12
C ASN A 22 8.94 -9.99 -18.45
N LEU A 23 9.21 -9.17 -17.44
CA LEU A 23 9.84 -7.86 -17.57
C LEU A 23 9.06 -6.91 -18.51
N ASP A 24 7.73 -6.89 -18.42
CA ASP A 24 6.89 -5.96 -19.18
C ASP A 24 7.01 -4.51 -18.68
N TYR A 25 8.07 -3.85 -19.14
CA TYR A 25 8.35 -2.44 -18.84
C TYR A 25 7.23 -1.52 -19.35
N ALA A 26 6.62 -1.84 -20.48
CA ALA A 26 5.63 -0.98 -21.13
C ALA A 26 4.36 -0.85 -20.28
N THR A 27 3.90 -1.95 -19.70
CA THR A 27 2.76 -1.92 -18.77
C THR A 27 3.14 -1.33 -17.42
N SER A 28 4.33 -1.67 -16.88
CA SER A 28 4.78 -1.14 -15.58
C SER A 28 4.87 0.40 -15.54
N ALA A 29 5.23 1.02 -16.67
CA ALA A 29 5.34 2.47 -16.81
C ALA A 29 3.98 3.17 -16.98
N LYS A 30 2.95 2.45 -17.45
CA LYS A 30 1.61 2.99 -17.70
C LYS A 30 0.67 2.82 -16.51
N VAL A 31 0.78 1.71 -15.79
CA VAL A 31 -0.12 1.34 -14.70
C VAL A 31 0.54 1.59 -13.36
N SER A 32 -0.15 2.35 -12.50
CA SER A 32 0.34 2.69 -11.17
C SER A 32 0.64 1.43 -10.34
N LEU A 33 1.60 1.54 -9.42
CA LEU A 33 1.96 0.40 -8.57
C LEU A 33 0.80 0.00 -7.65
N ASP A 34 -0.03 0.94 -7.20
CA ASP A 34 -1.16 0.64 -6.31
C ASP A 34 -2.28 -0.12 -7.03
N GLU A 35 -2.45 0.07 -8.34
CA GLU A 35 -3.35 -0.75 -9.15
C GLU A 35 -2.79 -2.15 -9.40
N ARG A 36 -1.47 -2.27 -9.62
CA ARG A 36 -0.79 -3.55 -9.85
C ARG A 36 -0.62 -4.36 -8.58
N PHE A 37 -0.49 -3.69 -7.43
CA PHE A 37 -0.18 -4.24 -6.12
C PHE A 37 -1.10 -3.59 -5.06
N PRO A 38 -2.39 -3.93 -5.06
CA PRO A 38 -3.36 -3.40 -4.10
C PRO A 38 -2.90 -3.62 -2.66
N PHE A 39 -3.19 -2.61 -1.84
CA PHE A 39 -2.89 -2.63 -0.41
C PHE A 39 -4.07 -3.17 0.37
N TYR A 40 -3.91 -4.36 0.97
CA TYR A 40 -5.00 -5.14 1.53
C TYR A 40 -5.80 -4.41 2.62
N GLU A 41 -5.12 -3.73 3.53
CA GLU A 41 -5.70 -3.01 4.66
C GLU A 41 -5.67 -1.49 4.48
N PHE A 42 -5.70 -0.98 3.24
CA PHE A 42 -5.63 0.47 3.05
C PHE A 42 -6.82 1.19 3.67
N ASN A 43 -8.02 0.61 3.53
CA ASN A 43 -9.27 1.21 4.00
C ASN A 43 -9.28 1.54 5.49
N ILE A 44 -8.55 0.78 6.33
CA ILE A 44 -8.52 1.04 7.79
C ILE A 44 -7.71 2.29 8.16
N LEU A 45 -6.90 2.81 7.23
CA LEU A 45 -6.15 4.05 7.41
C LEU A 45 -6.99 5.30 7.07
N HIS A 46 -8.19 5.10 6.53
CA HIS A 46 -9.03 6.15 5.97
C HIS A 46 -10.36 6.26 6.71
N HIS A 47 -10.52 7.32 7.51
CA HIS A 47 -11.78 7.66 8.17
C HIS A 47 -12.45 8.86 7.49
N GLU A 48 -13.73 9.08 7.77
CA GLU A 48 -14.53 10.09 7.05
C GLU A 48 -14.02 11.52 7.24
N GLU A 49 -13.58 11.87 8.45
CA GLU A 49 -13.04 13.19 8.77
C GLU A 49 -11.75 13.47 7.99
N PHE A 50 -10.83 12.49 7.94
CA PHE A 50 -9.66 12.54 7.06
C PHE A 50 -10.02 12.82 5.59
N HIS A 51 -11.08 12.23 5.05
CA HIS A 51 -11.50 12.52 3.67
C HIS A 51 -12.05 13.94 3.49
N LYS A 52 -12.77 14.46 4.48
CA LYS A 52 -13.23 15.86 4.45
C LYS A 52 -12.06 16.83 4.46
N ASP A 53 -11.06 16.57 5.29
CA ASP A 53 -9.85 17.41 5.38
C ASP A 53 -9.04 17.37 4.08
N VAL A 54 -8.87 16.18 3.48
CA VAL A 54 -8.21 16.03 2.19
C VAL A 54 -8.98 16.78 1.11
N LEU A 55 -10.30 16.62 1.05
CA LEU A 55 -11.14 17.27 0.04
C LEU A 55 -11.09 18.81 0.18
N ALA A 56 -11.16 19.33 1.40
CA ALA A 56 -11.05 20.75 1.68
C ALA A 56 -9.68 21.33 1.28
N LYS A 57 -8.59 20.58 1.46
CA LYS A 57 -7.24 20.98 1.01
C LYS A 57 -7.04 20.93 -0.51
N ASN A 58 -7.95 20.30 -1.24
CA ASN A 58 -7.90 20.14 -2.71
C ASN A 58 -9.09 20.86 -3.39
N ASP A 59 -9.56 21.96 -2.80
CA ASP A 59 -10.63 22.82 -3.35
C ASP A 59 -11.93 22.08 -3.72
N ASN A 60 -12.22 20.97 -3.03
CA ASN A 60 -13.36 20.10 -3.29
C ASN A 60 -13.43 19.54 -4.74
N ASP A 61 -12.28 19.21 -5.32
CA ASP A 61 -12.24 18.59 -6.66
C ASP A 61 -13.00 17.23 -6.68
N PRO A 62 -13.99 17.05 -7.56
CA PRO A 62 -14.76 15.81 -7.68
C PRO A 62 -13.92 14.59 -8.08
N THR A 63 -12.77 14.80 -8.72
CA THR A 63 -11.79 13.76 -9.05
C THR A 63 -11.16 13.19 -7.79
N VAL A 64 -10.84 14.06 -6.82
CA VAL A 64 -10.27 13.68 -5.53
C VAL A 64 -11.31 12.93 -4.71
N GLU A 65 -12.56 13.39 -4.68
CA GLU A 65 -13.66 12.67 -4.01
C GLU A 65 -13.82 11.24 -4.54
N LYS A 66 -13.76 11.05 -5.86
CA LYS A 66 -13.80 9.73 -6.49
C LYS A 66 -12.63 8.85 -6.05
N ILE A 67 -11.42 9.40 -5.97
CA ILE A 67 -10.24 8.65 -5.49
C ILE A 67 -10.42 8.27 -4.01
N LEU A 68 -10.82 9.21 -3.16
CA LEU A 68 -11.06 8.99 -1.73
C LEU A 68 -12.12 7.91 -1.50
N SER A 69 -13.23 7.94 -2.23
CA SER A 69 -14.27 6.90 -2.12
C SER A 69 -13.73 5.51 -2.47
N SER A 70 -12.83 5.40 -3.45
CA SER A 70 -12.18 4.13 -3.79
C SER A 70 -11.30 3.58 -2.67
N TRP A 71 -10.64 4.46 -1.90
CA TRP A 71 -9.79 4.08 -0.77
C TRP A 71 -10.58 3.53 0.42
N ARG A 72 -11.88 3.83 0.53
CA ARG A 72 -12.74 3.28 1.59
C ARG A 72 -13.14 1.83 1.34
N VAL A 73 -13.03 1.35 0.10
CA VAL A 73 -13.49 0.01 -0.25
C VAL A 73 -12.49 -1.01 0.32
N PRO A 74 -12.94 -1.97 1.15
CA PRO A 74 -12.04 -2.94 1.75
C PRO A 74 -11.32 -3.81 0.72
N GLY A 75 -10.06 -4.15 1.00
CA GLY A 75 -9.24 -4.99 0.12
C GLY A 75 -9.85 -6.37 -0.13
N TYR A 76 -10.57 -6.94 0.85
CA TYR A 76 -11.22 -8.23 0.70
C TYR A 76 -12.37 -8.23 -0.34
N GLU A 77 -12.90 -7.06 -0.72
CA GLU A 77 -13.94 -6.95 -1.77
C GLU A 77 -13.35 -6.65 -3.14
N THR A 78 -12.24 -5.93 -3.19
CA THR A 78 -11.61 -5.48 -4.45
C THR A 78 -10.65 -6.52 -5.02
N ILE A 79 -9.78 -7.11 -4.17
CA ILE A 79 -8.71 -8.02 -4.60
C ILE A 79 -9.25 -9.30 -5.27
N PRO A 80 -10.39 -9.91 -4.82
CA PRO A 80 -10.95 -11.06 -5.52
C PRO A 80 -11.38 -10.79 -6.96
N LYS A 81 -11.69 -9.53 -7.31
CA LYS A 81 -12.15 -9.11 -8.65
C LYS A 81 -10.98 -8.95 -9.64
N LEU A 82 -9.74 -8.95 -9.16
CA LEU A 82 -8.56 -8.80 -10.01
C LEU A 82 -8.25 -10.10 -10.78
N LYS A 83 -7.69 -9.95 -11.98
CA LYS A 83 -7.25 -11.09 -12.79
C LYS A 83 -6.08 -11.81 -12.12
N SER A 84 -6.02 -13.12 -12.27
CA SER A 84 -4.89 -13.92 -11.81
C SER A 84 -3.74 -13.89 -12.83
N PRO A 85 -2.46 -13.98 -12.40
CA PRO A 85 -1.99 -14.08 -11.02
C PRO A 85 -2.17 -12.76 -10.26
N ARG A 86 -2.65 -12.85 -9.01
CA ARG A 86 -2.93 -11.68 -8.16
C ARG A 86 -1.73 -11.33 -7.31
N HIS A 87 -1.45 -10.04 -7.22
CA HIS A 87 -0.44 -9.47 -6.35
C HIS A 87 -1.12 -8.62 -5.28
N MET A 88 -0.61 -8.63 -4.06
CA MET A 88 -1.09 -7.76 -2.98
C MET A 88 0.02 -7.47 -1.98
N LYS A 89 -0.04 -6.28 -1.37
CA LYS A 89 0.83 -5.89 -0.26
C LYS A 89 0.02 -5.78 1.03
N THR A 90 0.68 -6.05 2.14
CA THR A 90 0.15 -5.84 3.48
C THR A 90 1.29 -5.57 4.47
N HIS A 91 1.00 -4.74 5.46
CA HIS A 91 1.79 -4.48 6.65
C HIS A 91 1.27 -5.23 7.88
N LEU A 92 0.17 -5.99 7.75
CA LEU A 92 -0.33 -6.84 8.83
C LEU A 92 0.70 -7.91 9.21
N PRO A 93 0.87 -8.19 10.52
CA PRO A 93 1.64 -9.35 10.96
C PRO A 93 1.00 -10.65 10.46
N LEU A 94 1.82 -11.68 10.25
CA LEU A 94 1.37 -12.99 9.77
C LEU A 94 0.28 -13.61 10.67
N SER A 95 0.24 -13.27 11.96
CA SER A 95 -0.78 -13.73 12.91
C SER A 95 -2.19 -13.22 12.60
N LEU A 96 -2.32 -12.07 11.93
CA LEU A 96 -3.60 -11.50 11.50
C LEU A 96 -4.00 -11.91 10.09
N LEU A 97 -3.16 -12.69 9.41
CA LEU A 97 -3.45 -13.28 8.10
C LEU A 97 -3.91 -14.74 8.27
N PRO A 98 -4.55 -15.35 7.26
CA PRO A 98 -4.91 -16.76 7.30
C PRO A 98 -3.68 -17.64 7.56
N GLN A 99 -3.75 -18.53 8.55
CA GLN A 99 -2.60 -19.38 8.94
C GLN A 99 -2.16 -20.33 7.81
N ASP A 100 -3.09 -20.71 6.95
CA ASP A 100 -2.83 -21.54 5.77
C ASP A 100 -2.41 -20.73 4.52
N LEU A 101 -2.10 -19.44 4.66
CA LEU A 101 -1.76 -18.55 3.54
C LEU A 101 -0.61 -19.10 2.69
N THR A 102 0.42 -19.68 3.32
CA THR A 102 1.59 -20.23 2.62
C THR A 102 1.29 -21.50 1.83
N LYS A 103 0.16 -22.17 2.09
CA LYS A 103 -0.30 -23.33 1.30
C LYS A 103 -0.95 -22.90 -0.02
N VAL A 104 -1.54 -21.71 -0.05
CA VAL A 104 -2.32 -21.21 -1.21
C VAL A 104 -1.61 -20.10 -1.98
N ALA A 105 -0.65 -19.41 -1.37
CA ALA A 105 0.04 -18.26 -1.94
C ALA A 105 1.51 -18.22 -1.55
N LYS A 106 2.32 -17.57 -2.39
CA LYS A 106 3.72 -17.28 -2.08
C LYS A 106 3.81 -15.99 -1.25
N VAL A 107 4.47 -16.07 -0.11
CA VAL A 107 4.68 -14.93 0.80
C VAL A 107 6.14 -14.48 0.69
N ILE A 108 6.33 -13.18 0.47
CA ILE A 108 7.64 -12.53 0.47
C ILE A 108 7.65 -11.55 1.64
N TYR A 109 8.60 -11.76 2.55
CA TYR A 109 8.85 -10.91 3.71
C TYR A 109 10.19 -10.19 3.56
N VAL A 110 10.22 -8.89 3.82
CA VAL A 110 11.41 -8.04 3.74
C VAL A 110 11.58 -7.36 5.08
N ALA A 111 12.69 -7.68 5.74
CA ALA A 111 13.12 -7.05 6.97
C ALA A 111 14.16 -5.96 6.66
N ARG A 112 14.23 -4.96 7.53
CA ARG A 112 15.29 -3.94 7.54
C ARG A 112 15.72 -3.70 8.99
N ASN A 113 16.95 -3.24 9.19
CA ASN A 113 17.42 -2.83 10.51
C ASN A 113 16.42 -1.85 11.15
N PRO A 114 15.91 -2.12 12.37
CA PRO A 114 14.87 -1.32 12.98
C PRO A 114 15.29 0.15 13.23
N ARG A 115 16.59 0.43 13.40
CA ARG A 115 17.09 1.81 13.55
C ARG A 115 16.88 2.60 12.26
N ASP A 116 17.14 1.99 11.12
CA ASP A 116 16.93 2.61 9.81
C ASP A 116 15.45 2.73 9.46
N VAL A 117 14.64 1.76 9.90
CA VAL A 117 13.17 1.81 9.77
C VAL A 117 12.62 3.00 10.54
N ALA A 118 13.07 3.24 11.78
CA ALA A 118 12.64 4.38 12.59
C ALA A 118 12.94 5.72 11.90
N ALA A 119 14.17 5.93 11.45
CA ALA A 119 14.54 7.15 10.71
C ALA A 119 13.74 7.32 9.41
N SER A 120 13.53 6.23 8.66
CA SER A 120 12.74 6.28 7.42
C SER A 120 11.25 6.54 7.68
N TYR A 121 10.72 6.03 8.79
CA TYR A 121 9.34 6.26 9.20
C TYR A 121 9.13 7.68 9.69
N PHE A 122 10.08 8.26 10.42
CA PHE A 122 10.07 9.69 10.75
C PHE A 122 9.89 10.54 9.49
N HIS A 123 10.79 10.41 8.51
CA HIS A 123 10.70 11.19 7.28
C HIS A 123 9.43 10.92 6.47
N HIS A 124 8.91 9.69 6.51
CA HIS A 124 7.63 9.38 5.87
C HIS A 124 6.46 10.14 6.51
N ASN A 125 6.43 10.22 7.84
CA ASN A 125 5.40 10.99 8.55
C ASN A 125 5.55 12.50 8.34
N SER A 126 6.78 13.02 8.24
CA SER A 126 7.01 14.43 7.92
C SER A 126 6.63 14.78 6.48
N LEU A 127 6.80 13.85 5.53
CA LEU A 127 6.51 14.08 4.10
C LEU A 127 5.02 13.98 3.79
N VAL A 128 4.31 13.05 4.43
CA VAL A 128 2.87 12.91 4.25
C VAL A 128 2.19 14.00 5.09
N CYS A 129 1.88 15.14 4.45
CA CYS A 129 1.19 16.28 5.06
C CYS A 129 -0.08 15.89 5.84
N LEU A 130 -0.73 14.80 5.42
CA LEU A 130 -1.95 14.29 6.04
C LEU A 130 -1.73 13.59 7.38
N HIS A 131 -0.50 13.19 7.73
CA HIS A 131 -0.20 12.61 9.04
C HIS A 131 -0.12 13.67 10.14
N GLY A 132 -0.07 14.97 9.79
CA GLY A 132 -0.06 16.06 10.77
C GLY A 132 1.12 16.03 11.73
N TYR A 133 2.23 15.39 11.35
CA TYR A 133 3.37 15.21 12.23
C TYR A 133 4.17 16.51 12.36
N VAL A 134 4.28 17.02 13.58
CA VAL A 134 4.94 18.30 13.93
C VAL A 134 6.20 18.13 14.80
N GLY A 135 6.63 16.89 15.04
CA GLY A 135 7.79 16.59 15.89
C GLY A 135 9.15 16.71 15.17
N ASP A 136 10.22 16.71 15.96
CA ASP A 136 11.61 16.55 15.53
C ASP A 136 12.13 15.11 15.80
N PHE A 137 13.29 14.78 15.22
CA PHE A 137 13.91 13.44 15.29
C PHE A 137 15.08 13.39 16.27
#